data_AF-A0A160IQ57-F1
#
_entry.id   AF-A0A160IQ57-F1
#
_cell.length_a   1.000
_cell.length_b   1.000
_cell.length_c   1.000
_cell.angle_alpha   90.00
_cell.angle_beta   90.00
_cell.angle_gamma   90.00
#
_symmetry.space_group_name_H-M   'P 1'
#
loop_
_entity.id
_entity.type
_entity.pdbx_description
1 polymer ?
#
loop_
_entity_poly.entity_id
_entity_poly.type
_entity_poly.pdbx_seq_one_letter_code
_entity_poly.pdbx_strand_id
1 'polypeptide(L)' 'MESHKGQLRRAVEGRKQRLIQHLIHRGLYGYEDHRHLTDFTLSELELEWKNAQFIDQENHIS' A
#
# COMPACT_ATOMS: atom_id res chain seq x y z
N MET A 1 -6.61 -13.39 -27.11
CA MET A 1 -6.76 -12.19 -26.25
C MET A 1 -6.13 -12.42 -24.87
N GLU A 2 -4.89 -12.90 -24.79
CA GLU A 2 -4.24 -13.27 -23.50
C GLU A 2 -3.28 -12.19 -22.96
N SER A 3 -2.79 -11.29 -23.82
CA SER A 3 -1.79 -10.29 -23.44
C SER A 3 -2.28 -9.24 -22.44
N HIS A 4 -3.58 -8.94 -22.41
CA HIS A 4 -4.16 -7.91 -21.55
C HIS A 4 -4.22 -8.32 -20.07
N LYS A 5 -4.48 -9.60 -19.77
CA LYS A 5 -4.50 -10.11 -18.38
C LYS A 5 -3.11 -10.04 -17.73
N GLY A 6 -2.06 -10.32 -18.49
CA GLY A 6 -0.68 -10.22 -18.01
C GLY A 6 -0.26 -8.79 -17.68
N GLN A 7 -0.72 -7.82 -18.48
CA GLN A 7 -0.44 -6.39 -18.26
C GLN A 7 -1.19 -5.83 -17.05
N LEU A 8 -2.48 -6.17 -16.90
CA LEU A 8 -3.28 -5.74 -15.75
C LEU A 8 -2.69 -6.29 -14.45
N ARG A 9 -2.34 -7.58 -14.42
CA ARG A 9 -1.72 -8.19 -13.24
C ARG A 9 -0.42 -7.49 -12.87
N ARG A 10 0.47 -7.22 -13.82
CA ARG A 10 1.72 -6.48 -13.54
C ARG A 10 1.47 -5.06 -13.02
N ALA A 11 0.47 -4.36 -13.56
CA ALA A 11 0.11 -3.02 -13.11
C ALA A 11 -0.41 -3.03 -11.67
N VAL A 12 -1.26 -4.00 -11.33
CA VAL A 12 -1.79 -4.21 -9.97
C VAL A 12 -0.65 -4.52 -9.01
N GLU A 13 0.18 -5.53 -9.29
CA GLU A 13 1.31 -5.92 -8.43
C GLU A 13 2.30 -4.77 -8.24
N GLY A 14 2.62 -4.04 -9.31
CA GLY A 14 3.51 -2.87 -9.23
C GLY A 14 2.91 -1.68 -8.45
N ARG A 15 1.59 -1.60 -8.32
CA ARG A 15 0.93 -0.61 -7.47
C ARG A 15 0.89 -1.05 -6.01
N LYS A 16 0.62 -2.34 -5.76
CA LYS A 16 0.70 -2.95 -4.41
C LYS A 16 2.09 -2.74 -3.81
N GLN A 17 3.14 -3.09 -4.53
CA GLN A 17 4.53 -2.92 -4.05
C GLN A 17 4.86 -1.48 -3.68
N ARG A 18 4.41 -0.50 -4.48
CA ARG A 18 4.63 0.93 -4.17
C ARG A 18 3.90 1.36 -2.90
N LEU A 19 2.64 0.96 -2.73
CA LEU A 19 1.87 1.30 -1.53
C LEU A 19 2.49 0.68 -0.27
N ILE A 20 2.90 -0.59 -0.34
CA ILE A 20 3.59 -1.27 0.76
C ILE A 20 4.86 -0.50 1.14
N GLN A 21 5.71 -0.14 0.17
CA GLN A 21 6.92 0.65 0.44
C GLN A 21 6.62 1.99 1.11
N HIS A 22 5.58 2.69 0.65
CA HIS A 22 5.18 3.97 1.25
C HIS A 22 4.68 3.81 2.68
N LEU A 23 3.92 2.75 2.97
CA LEU A 23 3.41 2.44 4.31
C LEU A 23 4.54 2.12 5.30
N ILE A 24 5.55 1.35 4.90
CA ILE A 24 6.75 1.11 5.72
C ILE A 24 7.52 2.41 5.94
N HIS A 25 7.75 3.18 4.87
CA HIS A 25 8.59 4.37 4.92
C HIS A 25 8.02 5.43 5.86
N ARG A 26 6.69 5.48 6.00
CA ARG A 26 6.01 6.32 7.00
C ARG A 26 6.18 5.83 8.44
N GLY A 27 6.77 4.65 8.67
CA GLY A 27 6.96 4.09 10.01
C GLY A 27 5.68 3.59 10.67
N LEU A 28 4.59 3.47 9.91
CA LEU A 28 3.29 2.97 10.42
C LEU A 28 3.27 1.46 10.60
N TYR A 29 4.15 0.75 9.89
CA TYR A 29 4.24 -0.70 9.92
C TYR A 29 5.69 -1.13 10.08
N GLY A 30 5.94 -1.99 11.08
CA GLY A 30 7.26 -2.58 11.33
C GLY A 30 7.61 -3.70 10.36
N TYR A 31 8.80 -4.29 10.52
CA TYR A 31 9.28 -5.37 9.66
C TYR A 31 8.41 -6.64 9.76
N GLU A 32 7.74 -6.87 10.89
CA GLU A 32 6.80 -8.00 11.07
C GLU A 32 5.44 -7.75 10.40
N ASP A 33 4.92 -6.52 10.45
CA ASP A 33 3.73 -6.09 9.71
C ASP A 33 3.90 -6.17 8.20
N HIS A 34 5.15 -6.12 7.73
CA HIS A 34 5.47 -6.18 6.32
C HIS A 34 4.97 -7.47 5.63
N ARG A 35 4.92 -8.59 6.38
CA ARG A 35 4.31 -9.84 5.87
C ARG A 35 2.79 -9.69 5.70
N HIS A 36 2.12 -9.05 6.65
CA HIS A 36 0.68 -8.80 6.57
C HIS A 36 0.32 -7.90 5.39
N LEU A 37 1.12 -6.87 5.13
CA LEU A 37 0.93 -5.96 3.99
C LEU A 37 1.04 -6.67 2.63
N THR A 38 1.82 -7.76 2.52
CA THR A 38 1.91 -8.53 1.27
C THR A 38 0.68 -9.38 0.97
N ASP A 39 -0.09 -9.76 2.00
CA ASP A 39 -1.33 -10.52 1.85
C ASP A 39 -2.53 -9.64 1.47
N PHE A 40 -2.45 -8.33 1.70
CA PHE A 40 -3.55 -7.40 1.42
C PHE A 40 -3.85 -7.32 -0.07
N THR A 41 -5.12 -7.15 -0.41
CA THR A 41 -5.53 -6.78 -1.77
C THR A 41 -5.10 -5.34 -2.09
N LEU A 42 -5.15 -4.96 -3.37
CA LEU A 42 -4.82 -3.59 -3.78
C LEU A 42 -5.71 -2.56 -3.07
N SER A 43 -7.02 -2.82 -2.97
CA SER A 43 -7.98 -1.91 -2.35
C SER A 43 -7.71 -1.72 -0.85
N GLU A 44 -7.30 -2.76 -0.14
CA GLU A 44 -6.94 -2.67 1.27
C GLU A 44 -5.67 -1.82 1.46
N LEU A 45 -4.66 -2.00 0.62
CA LEU A 45 -3.46 -1.16 0.64
C LEU A 45 -3.77 0.31 0.31
N GLU A 46 -4.70 0.57 -0.60
CA GLU A 46 -5.13 1.94 -0.91
C GLU A 46 -5.90 2.58 0.25
N LEU A 47 -6.70 1.78 0.98
CA LEU A 47 -7.41 2.23 2.18
C LEU A 47 -6.42 2.56 3.31
N GLU A 48 -5.49 1.66 3.60
CA GLU A 48 -4.45 1.91 4.62
C GLU A 48 -3.58 3.11 4.27
N TRP A 49 -3.21 3.26 2.99
CA TRP A 49 -2.47 4.44 2.55
C TRP A 49 -3.26 5.73 2.74
N LYS A 50 -4.57 5.70 2.43
CA LYS A 50 -5.44 6.83 2.65
C LYS A 50 -5.55 7.17 4.15
N ASN A 51 -5.73 6.17 5.01
CA ASN A 51 -5.78 6.36 6.47
C ASN A 51 -4.46 6.91 7.02
N ALA A 52 -3.34 6.37 6.54
CA ALA A 52 -2.01 6.86 6.86
C ALA A 52 -1.84 8.35 6.59
N GLN A 53 -2.36 8.84 5.45
CA GLN A 53 -2.32 10.26 5.07
C GLN A 53 -3.08 11.15 6.06
N PHE A 54 -4.19 10.68 6.64
CA PHE A 54 -4.96 11.45 7.61
C PHE A 54 -4.30 11.56 8.99
N ILE A 55 -3.64 10.50 9.46
CA ILE A 55 -2.94 10.49 10.76
C ILE A 55 -1.82 11.54 10.81
N ASP A 56 -1.13 11.73 9.69
CA ASP A 56 -0.06 12.72 9.52
C ASP A 56 -0.62 14.16 9.53
N GLN A 57 -1.86 14.34 9.08
CA GLN A 57 -2.52 15.64 9.04
C GLN A 57 -3.00 16.09 10.43
N GLU A 58 -3.36 15.17 11.33
CA GLU A 58 -3.68 15.50 12.74
C GLU A 58 -2.44 15.89 13.55
N ASN A 59 -1.28 15.26 13.31
CA ASN A 59 -0.05 15.59 14.02
C ASN A 59 0.54 16.97 13.67
N HIS A 60 0.16 17.54 12.52
CA HIS A 60 0.65 18.85 12.07
C HIS A 60 -0.18 20.05 12.57
N ILE A 61 -1.27 19.81 13.30
CA ILE A 61 -2.20 20.86 13.79
C ILE A 61 -2.04 21.10 15.31
N SER A 62 -1.17 20.34 16.00
CA SER A 62 -0.85 20.57 17.42
C SER A 62 0.38 21.44 17.63
#